data_AF-A0A8S0HAC7-F1
#
_entry.id   AF-A0A8S0HAC7-F1
#
_cell.length_a   1.000
_cell.length_b   1.000
_cell.length_c   1.000
_cell.angle_alpha   90.00
_cell.angle_beta   90.00
_cell.angle_gamma   90.00
#
_symmetry.space_group_name_H-M   'P 1'
#
loop_
_entity.id
_entity.type
_entity.pdbx_description
1 polymer ?
#
loop_
_entity_poly.entity_id
_entity_poly.type
_entity_poly.pdbx_seq_one_letter_code
_entity_poly.pdbx_strand_id
1 'polypeptide(L)'
;MLAILVHGFGLHNRILGYALLLATTLMFVGALFVAKRRRNPPARLSKGPWMRLPKSLLAFSVSFFVATLPVAGILPENFGGWLLAALLALGVLWGVSELFFGMTWGGPMKHAFAGALHLAWHRRAERFGGGCSTGLKPLDLEDPNAPLGVEKPKDFTWNQLLGFDACVQCGKCEAACPAFAAGQPLNPKKLIQDMVVGLAGGTDAQFAGSPYPGKVIGEHGGNPHQPIVNGLVDAETLWSCTTCRPVSRNAR
;
A
#
# COMPACT_ATOMS: atom_id res chain seq x y z
N MET A 1 -14.49 -17.43 -0.40
CA MET A 1 -15.26 -18.52 -1.04
C MET A 1 -15.86 -19.48 -0.01
N LEU A 2 -15.12 -20.03 0.95
CA LEU A 2 -15.67 -20.96 1.97
C LEU A 2 -16.84 -20.38 2.78
N ALA A 3 -16.76 -19.12 3.22
CA ALA A 3 -17.85 -18.45 3.93
C ALA A 3 -19.15 -18.33 3.11
N ILE A 4 -19.03 -18.19 1.78
CA ILE A 4 -20.20 -18.12 0.86
C ILE A 4 -20.84 -19.52 0.72
N LEU A 5 -20.05 -20.58 0.68
CA LEU A 5 -20.56 -21.96 0.62
C LEU A 5 -21.29 -22.35 1.91
N VAL A 6 -20.77 -21.93 3.06
CA VAL A 6 -21.33 -22.27 4.37
C VAL A 6 -22.53 -21.38 4.72
N HIS A 7 -22.37 -20.05 4.68
CA HIS A 7 -23.43 -19.11 5.06
C HIS A 7 -24.39 -18.74 3.92
N GLY A 8 -23.95 -18.83 2.66
CA GLY A 8 -24.77 -18.46 1.50
C GLY A 8 -25.54 -19.64 0.90
N PHE A 9 -24.95 -20.84 0.85
CA PHE A 9 -25.59 -22.05 0.31
C PHE A 9 -26.09 -23.03 1.38
N GLY A 10 -25.92 -22.72 2.67
CA GLY A 10 -26.46 -23.54 3.76
C GLY A 10 -25.89 -24.95 3.86
N LEU A 11 -24.72 -25.21 3.27
CA LEU A 11 -24.03 -26.50 3.34
C LEU A 11 -23.39 -26.69 4.73
N HIS A 12 -24.21 -27.08 5.71
CA HIS A 12 -23.80 -27.32 7.11
C HIS A 12 -23.12 -28.69 7.28
N ASN A 13 -22.05 -28.94 6.54
CA ASN A 13 -21.19 -30.09 6.79
C ASN A 13 -20.18 -29.73 7.90
N ARG A 14 -20.09 -30.57 8.94
CA ARG A 14 -19.15 -30.39 10.06
C ARG A 14 -17.71 -30.13 9.59
N ILE A 15 -17.28 -30.80 8.51
CA ILE A 15 -15.93 -30.61 7.94
C ILE A 15 -15.73 -29.18 7.43
N LEU A 16 -16.73 -28.62 6.75
CA LEU A 16 -16.69 -27.25 6.25
C LEU A 16 -16.74 -26.23 7.39
N GLY A 17 -17.50 -26.51 8.45
CA GLY A 17 -17.53 -25.69 9.66
C GLY A 17 -16.16 -25.59 10.35
N TYR A 18 -15.48 -26.72 10.55
CA TYR A 18 -14.13 -26.73 11.12
C TYR A 18 -13.09 -26.09 10.20
N ALA A 19 -13.18 -26.31 8.89
CA ALA A 19 -12.28 -25.66 7.92
C ALA A 19 -12.46 -24.13 7.93
N LEU A 20 -13.71 -23.66 8.00
CA LEU A 20 -14.01 -22.23 8.11
C LEU A 20 -13.49 -21.64 9.43
N LEU A 21 -13.68 -22.36 10.54
CA LEU A 21 -13.18 -21.95 11.85
C LEU A 21 -11.65 -21.83 11.86
N LEU A 22 -10.94 -22.80 11.28
CA LEU A 22 -9.48 -22.75 11.16
C LEU A 22 -9.05 -21.52 10.36
N ALA A 23 -9.68 -21.27 9.22
CA ALA A 23 -9.38 -20.12 8.37
C ALA A 23 -9.63 -18.77 9.09
N THR A 24 -10.77 -18.63 9.78
CA THR A 24 -11.10 -17.40 10.52
C THR A 24 -10.19 -17.22 11.74
N THR A 25 -9.79 -18.30 12.40
CA THR A 25 -8.80 -18.28 13.49
C THR A 25 -7.44 -17.78 12.99
N LEU A 26 -6.92 -18.33 11.90
CA LEU A 26 -5.66 -17.89 11.30
C LEU A 26 -5.71 -16.42 10.89
N MET A 27 -6.81 -16.00 10.27
CA MET A 27 -7.04 -14.59 9.91
C MET A 27 -7.05 -13.68 11.14
N PHE A 28 -7.74 -14.08 12.22
CA PHE A 28 -7.82 -13.31 13.47
C PHE A 28 -6.45 -13.19 14.14
N VAL A 29 -5.68 -14.27 14.23
CA VAL A 29 -4.30 -14.27 14.75
C VAL A 29 -3.40 -13.35 13.92
N GLY A 30 -3.51 -13.41 12.60
CA GLY A 30 -2.79 -12.49 11.70
C GLY A 30 -3.15 -11.02 11.95
N ALA A 31 -4.45 -10.71 12.09
CA ALA A 31 -4.92 -9.36 12.41
C ALA A 31 -4.39 -8.86 13.76
N LEU A 32 -4.32 -9.73 14.78
CA LEU A 32 -3.72 -9.42 16.08
C LEU A 32 -2.22 -9.09 15.96
N PHE A 33 -1.45 -9.85 15.16
CA PHE A 33 -0.04 -9.54 14.93
C PHE A 33 0.15 -8.18 14.23
N VAL A 34 -0.68 -7.87 13.23
CA VAL A 34 -0.66 -6.57 12.54
C VAL A 34 -1.01 -5.44 13.52
N ALA A 35 -2.05 -5.62 14.33
CA ALA A 35 -2.44 -4.66 15.36
C ALA A 35 -1.33 -4.45 16.39
N LYS A 36 -0.72 -5.54 16.89
CA LYS A 36 0.41 -5.49 17.84
C LYS A 36 1.59 -4.72 17.26
N ARG A 37 1.97 -5.00 16.00
CA ARG A 37 3.05 -4.30 15.30
C ARG A 37 2.79 -2.79 15.15
N ARG A 38 1.52 -2.40 15.04
CA ARG A 38 1.11 -0.99 14.88
C ARG A 38 0.87 -0.26 16.20
N ARG A 39 0.91 -0.94 17.36
CA ARG A 39 0.88 -0.25 18.68
C ARG A 39 2.11 0.63 18.88
N ASN A 40 3.30 0.08 18.57
CA ASN A 40 4.58 0.79 18.64
C ASN A 40 5.29 0.70 17.28
N PRO A 41 4.86 1.49 16.28
CA PRO A 41 5.44 1.41 14.94
C PRO A 41 6.86 2.00 14.92
N PRO A 42 7.81 1.40 14.16
CA PRO A 42 9.14 1.99 13.99
C PRO A 42 9.04 3.32 13.24
N ALA A 43 9.96 4.26 13.50
CA ALA A 43 9.93 5.62 12.96
C ALA A 43 9.79 5.70 11.42
N ARG A 44 10.37 4.74 10.70
CA ARG A 44 10.30 4.64 9.23
C ARG A 44 8.91 4.32 8.67
N LEU A 45 8.01 3.75 9.49
CA LEU A 45 6.70 3.29 9.03
C LEU A 45 5.70 4.46 9.04
N SER A 46 5.09 4.74 7.89
CA SER A 46 4.07 5.80 7.82
C SER A 46 2.85 5.47 8.68
N LYS A 47 2.36 6.50 9.37
CA LYS A 47 1.16 6.49 10.22
C LYS A 47 -0.05 7.01 9.41
N GLY A 48 -0.76 7.99 9.95
CA GLY A 48 -1.91 8.61 9.28
C GLY A 48 -2.99 7.58 8.91
N PRO A 49 -3.51 7.59 7.67
CA PRO A 49 -4.51 6.63 7.20
C PRO A 49 -4.14 5.15 7.41
N TRP A 50 -2.84 4.81 7.42
CA TRP A 50 -2.37 3.44 7.67
C TRP A 50 -2.67 2.91 9.08
N MET A 51 -3.05 3.77 10.02
CA MET A 51 -3.45 3.38 11.38
C MET A 51 -4.91 2.95 11.48
N ARG A 52 -5.74 3.24 10.48
CA ARG A 52 -7.13 2.77 10.40
C ARG A 52 -7.19 1.29 10.02
N LEU A 53 -6.32 0.87 9.12
CA LEU A 53 -6.31 -0.47 8.56
C LEU A 53 -6.26 -1.61 9.61
N PRO A 54 -5.36 -1.60 10.62
CA PRO A 54 -5.33 -2.66 11.63
C PRO A 54 -6.64 -2.78 12.41
N LYS A 55 -7.35 -1.65 12.62
CA LYS A 55 -8.63 -1.64 13.33
C LYS A 55 -9.72 -2.29 12.48
N SER A 56 -9.80 -1.94 11.20
CA SER A 56 -10.78 -2.52 10.28
C SER A 56 -10.54 -4.00 10.01
N LEU A 57 -9.28 -4.43 9.85
CA LEU A 57 -8.93 -5.85 9.74
C LEU A 57 -9.30 -6.63 11.01
N LEU A 58 -9.04 -6.05 12.18
CA LEU A 58 -9.38 -6.69 13.45
C LEU A 58 -10.91 -6.79 13.62
N ALA A 59 -11.66 -5.71 13.37
CA ALA A 59 -13.12 -5.72 13.40
C ALA A 59 -13.71 -6.78 12.46
N PHE A 60 -13.26 -6.81 11.21
CA PHE A 60 -13.68 -7.81 10.23
C PHE A 60 -13.36 -9.24 10.70
N SER A 61 -12.14 -9.47 11.17
CA SER A 61 -11.70 -10.81 11.58
C SER A 61 -12.40 -11.32 12.84
N VAL A 62 -12.64 -10.46 13.82
CA VAL A 62 -13.42 -10.79 15.03
C VAL A 62 -14.85 -11.10 14.64
N SER A 63 -15.48 -10.27 13.80
CA SER A 63 -16.87 -10.50 13.40
C SER A 63 -17.06 -11.84 12.71
N PHE A 64 -16.16 -12.20 11.78
CA PHE A 64 -16.21 -13.50 11.11
C PHE A 64 -15.88 -14.67 12.04
N PHE A 65 -14.89 -14.50 12.92
CA PHE A 65 -14.53 -15.55 13.88
C PHE A 65 -15.71 -15.87 14.81
N VAL A 66 -16.34 -14.86 15.41
CA VAL A 66 -17.50 -15.03 16.29
C VAL A 66 -18.69 -15.61 15.53
N ALA A 67 -18.97 -15.14 14.31
CA ALA A 67 -20.06 -15.66 13.48
C ALA A 67 -19.86 -17.14 13.08
N THR A 68 -18.63 -17.64 13.07
CA THR A 68 -18.32 -19.04 12.72
C THR A 68 -18.49 -20.00 13.90
N LEU A 69 -18.44 -19.51 15.15
CA LEU A 69 -18.47 -20.38 16.35
C LEU A 69 -19.76 -21.22 16.48
N PRO A 70 -20.98 -20.69 16.23
CA PRO A 70 -22.19 -21.52 16.25
C PRO A 70 -22.21 -22.55 15.13
N VAL A 71 -21.73 -22.17 13.93
CA VAL A 71 -21.67 -23.06 12.76
C VAL A 71 -20.68 -24.21 12.95
N ALA A 72 -19.61 -24.00 13.72
CA ALA A 72 -18.68 -25.05 14.12
C ALA A 72 -19.21 -25.95 15.25
N GLY A 73 -20.40 -25.65 15.80
CA GLY A 73 -21.00 -26.39 16.91
C GLY A 73 -20.38 -26.10 18.29
N ILE A 74 -19.63 -25.00 18.44
CA ILE A 74 -18.97 -24.61 19.70
C ILE A 74 -19.92 -23.79 20.58
N LEU A 75 -20.76 -22.97 19.97
CA LEU A 75 -21.77 -22.15 20.65
C LEU A 75 -23.19 -22.56 20.19
N PRO A 76 -24.22 -22.38 21.03
CA PRO A 76 -25.61 -22.64 20.63
C PRO A 76 -26.04 -21.70 19.50
N GLU A 77 -26.94 -22.16 18.62
CA GLU A 77 -27.37 -21.43 17.41
C GLU A 77 -27.98 -20.04 17.71
N ASN A 78 -28.53 -19.86 18.91
CA ASN A 78 -29.13 -18.59 19.37
C ASN A 78 -28.20 -17.73 20.24
N PHE A 79 -26.90 -18.04 20.29
CA PHE A 79 -25.95 -17.30 21.13
C PHE A 79 -25.93 -15.81 20.76
N GLY A 80 -26.32 -14.94 21.71
CA GLY A 80 -26.33 -13.47 21.55
C GLY A 80 -27.53 -12.89 20.79
N GLY A 81 -28.43 -13.73 20.27
CA GLY A 81 -29.66 -13.32 19.61
C GLY A 81 -29.46 -12.36 18.41
N TRP A 82 -30.54 -11.66 18.04
CA TRP A 82 -30.54 -10.75 16.89
C TRP A 82 -29.58 -9.56 17.07
N LEU A 83 -29.35 -9.12 18.32
CA LEU A 83 -28.49 -7.98 18.63
C LEU A 83 -27.04 -8.29 18.29
N LEU A 84 -26.54 -9.46 18.70
CA LEU A 84 -25.19 -9.88 18.35
C LEU A 84 -25.05 -10.06 16.84
N ALA A 85 -26.04 -10.68 16.19
CA ALA A 85 -26.03 -10.84 14.74
C ALA A 85 -25.96 -9.50 13.99
N ALA A 86 -26.75 -8.51 14.42
CA ALA A 86 -26.72 -7.16 13.86
C ALA A 86 -25.36 -6.47 14.07
N LEU A 87 -24.78 -6.57 15.27
CA LEU A 87 -23.45 -6.01 15.55
C LEU A 87 -22.35 -6.66 14.71
N LEU A 88 -22.38 -7.98 14.56
CA LEU A 88 -21.41 -8.71 13.73
C LEU A 88 -21.55 -8.32 12.26
N ALA A 89 -22.77 -8.23 11.74
CA ALA A 89 -23.04 -7.79 10.38
C ALA A 89 -22.54 -6.36 10.13
N LEU A 90 -22.78 -5.43 11.06
CA LEU A 90 -22.26 -4.08 11.00
C LEU A 90 -20.72 -4.06 11.00
N GLY A 91 -20.08 -4.89 11.83
CA GLY A 91 -18.62 -5.02 11.85
C GLY A 91 -18.04 -5.56 10.54
N VAL A 92 -18.72 -6.53 9.91
CA VAL A 92 -18.36 -7.03 8.57
C VAL A 92 -18.55 -5.95 7.51
N LEU A 93 -19.71 -5.29 7.48
CA LEU A 93 -20.00 -4.22 6.53
C LEU A 93 -18.98 -3.08 6.65
N TRP A 94 -18.65 -2.67 7.86
CA TRP A 94 -17.63 -1.66 8.12
C TRP A 94 -16.25 -2.10 7.57
N GLY A 95 -15.84 -3.33 7.90
CA GLY A 95 -14.57 -3.89 7.44
C GLY A 95 -14.46 -3.97 5.93
N VAL A 96 -15.48 -4.49 5.25
CA VAL A 96 -15.54 -4.57 3.78
C VAL A 96 -15.58 -3.18 3.15
N SER A 97 -16.38 -2.26 3.69
CA SER A 97 -16.48 -0.90 3.17
C SER A 97 -15.14 -0.19 3.22
N GLU A 98 -14.43 -0.24 4.36
CA GLU A 98 -13.12 0.40 4.47
C GLU A 98 -12.09 -0.21 3.50
N LEU A 99 -12.12 -1.53 3.29
CA LEU A 99 -11.25 -2.19 2.32
C LEU A 99 -11.58 -1.78 0.88
N PHE A 100 -12.88 -1.70 0.55
CA PHE A 100 -13.37 -1.32 -0.78
C PHE A 100 -13.06 0.15 -1.10
N PHE A 101 -13.49 1.07 -0.25
CA PHE A 101 -13.19 2.51 -0.41
C PHE A 101 -11.70 2.80 -0.31
N GLY A 102 -10.97 2.06 0.53
CA GLY A 102 -9.53 2.18 0.64
C GLY A 102 -8.78 1.76 -0.64
N MET A 103 -9.38 0.92 -1.47
CA MET A 103 -8.83 0.49 -2.76
C MET A 103 -9.19 1.48 -3.88
N THR A 104 -10.41 2.01 -3.90
CA THR A 104 -10.93 2.83 -5.02
C THR A 104 -10.67 4.33 -4.85
N TRP A 105 -10.61 4.84 -3.63
CA TRP A 105 -10.61 6.28 -3.35
C TRP A 105 -9.27 6.83 -2.83
N GLY A 106 -8.16 6.20 -3.23
CA GLY A 106 -6.82 6.70 -2.92
C GLY A 106 -6.30 6.35 -1.51
N GLY A 107 -7.00 5.46 -0.79
CA GLY A 107 -6.58 5.00 0.53
C GLY A 107 -5.33 4.11 0.49
N PRO A 108 -4.82 3.71 1.67
CA PRO A 108 -3.66 2.84 1.79
C PRO A 108 -3.75 1.55 0.98
N MET A 109 -4.94 1.03 0.70
CA MET A 109 -5.14 -0.30 0.11
C MET A 109 -4.96 -0.37 -1.41
N LYS A 110 -4.88 0.77 -2.11
CA LYS A 110 -4.60 0.78 -3.56
C LYS A 110 -3.31 0.04 -3.92
N HIS A 111 -2.34 -0.05 -3.00
CA HIS A 111 -1.09 -0.79 -3.21
C HIS A 111 -1.31 -2.27 -3.54
N ALA A 112 -2.36 -2.91 -3.02
CA ALA A 112 -2.60 -4.33 -3.24
C ALA A 112 -2.97 -4.59 -4.71
N PHE A 113 -3.84 -3.74 -5.25
CA PHE A 113 -4.26 -3.78 -6.65
C PHE A 113 -3.17 -3.26 -7.58
N ALA A 114 -2.64 -2.07 -7.32
CA ALA A 114 -1.59 -1.46 -8.12
C ALA A 114 -0.31 -2.32 -8.12
N GLY A 115 0.04 -2.93 -6.99
CA GLY A 115 1.16 -3.85 -6.88
C GLY A 115 0.97 -5.13 -7.69
N ALA A 116 -0.21 -5.76 -7.62
CA ALA A 116 -0.52 -6.94 -8.43
C ALA A 116 -0.47 -6.62 -9.94
N LEU A 117 -1.10 -5.51 -10.35
CA LEU A 117 -1.12 -5.09 -11.75
C LEU A 117 0.27 -4.68 -12.25
N HIS A 118 1.06 -3.97 -11.43
CA HIS A 118 2.44 -3.60 -11.74
C HIS A 118 3.36 -4.82 -11.87
N LEU A 119 3.13 -5.88 -11.08
CA LEU A 119 3.88 -7.13 -11.23
C LEU A 119 3.49 -7.86 -12.52
N ALA A 120 2.20 -7.91 -12.85
CA ALA A 120 1.71 -8.53 -14.09
C ALA A 120 2.22 -7.82 -15.34
N TRP A 121 2.17 -6.48 -15.36
CA TRP A 121 2.68 -5.63 -16.46
C TRP A 121 3.96 -4.87 -16.07
N HIS A 122 4.90 -5.59 -15.48
CA HIS A 122 6.16 -4.97 -15.09
C HIS A 122 6.85 -4.39 -16.33
N ARG A 123 7.19 -3.08 -16.28
CA ARG A 123 7.85 -2.34 -17.40
C ARG A 123 9.11 -3.03 -17.92
N ARG A 124 9.74 -3.88 -17.11
CA ARG A 124 10.98 -4.59 -17.41
C ARG A 124 10.81 -6.08 -17.16
N ALA A 125 10.01 -6.75 -17.98
CA ALA A 125 9.83 -8.21 -17.91
C ALA A 125 11.17 -8.95 -18.10
N GLU A 126 12.04 -8.42 -18.97
CA GLU A 126 13.41 -8.91 -19.23
C GLU A 126 14.28 -9.08 -17.96
N ARG A 127 13.96 -8.38 -16.86
CA ARG A 127 14.65 -8.55 -15.56
C ARG A 127 14.51 -9.97 -15.00
N PHE A 128 13.41 -10.65 -15.31
CA PHE A 128 13.16 -12.00 -14.84
C PHE A 128 13.92 -13.06 -15.67
N GLY A 129 14.49 -12.67 -16.81
CA GLY A 129 15.30 -13.54 -17.68
C GLY A 129 16.77 -13.67 -17.27
N GLY A 130 17.19 -13.19 -16.09
CA GLY A 130 18.56 -13.34 -15.57
C GLY A 130 19.61 -12.40 -16.18
N GLY A 131 19.28 -11.66 -17.25
CA GLY A 131 20.16 -10.68 -17.88
C GLY A 131 20.23 -9.32 -17.17
N CYS A 132 21.24 -8.53 -17.51
CA CYS A 132 21.33 -7.12 -17.11
C CYS A 132 20.31 -6.29 -17.91
N SER A 133 19.12 -6.08 -17.36
CA SER A 133 18.13 -5.18 -17.96
C SER A 133 18.19 -3.79 -17.30
N THR A 134 18.59 -2.79 -18.06
CA THR A 134 18.45 -1.38 -17.68
C THR A 134 17.12 -0.86 -18.21
N GLY A 135 16.48 0.04 -17.46
CA GLY A 135 15.21 0.65 -17.88
C GLY A 135 15.40 1.96 -18.64
N LEU A 136 16.63 2.25 -19.09
CA LEU A 136 17.01 3.47 -19.80
C LEU A 136 16.89 3.19 -21.29
N LYS A 137 16.24 4.10 -22.02
CA LYS A 137 16.22 4.10 -23.48
C LYS A 137 17.23 5.12 -23.98
N PRO A 138 17.85 4.91 -25.15
CA PRO A 138 18.69 5.93 -25.76
C PRO A 138 17.86 7.21 -25.95
N LEU A 139 18.43 8.35 -25.58
CA LEU A 139 17.87 9.67 -25.86
C LEU A 139 18.40 10.13 -27.21
N ASP A 140 17.53 10.72 -28.01
CA ASP A 140 17.94 11.46 -29.20
C ASP A 140 18.36 12.87 -28.76
N LEU A 141 19.64 13.17 -28.89
CA LEU A 141 20.21 14.47 -28.52
C LEU A 141 20.32 15.41 -29.73
N GLU A 142 20.03 14.93 -30.93
CA GLU A 142 20.15 15.68 -32.18
C GLU A 142 18.84 16.41 -32.51
N ASP A 143 17.70 15.89 -32.07
CA ASP A 143 16.40 16.56 -32.15
C ASP A 143 16.15 17.49 -30.95
N PRO A 144 16.10 18.83 -31.15
CA PRO A 144 15.83 19.80 -30.08
C PRO A 144 14.45 19.65 -29.44
N ASN A 145 13.50 19.00 -30.12
CA ASN A 145 12.14 18.80 -29.65
C ASN A 145 11.95 17.43 -28.98
N ALA A 146 12.95 16.55 -29.03
CA ALA A 146 12.86 15.25 -28.39
C ALA A 146 12.83 15.41 -26.85
N PRO A 147 11.90 14.75 -26.16
CA PRO A 147 11.82 14.84 -24.71
C PRO A 147 13.05 14.18 -24.05
N LEU A 148 13.80 14.95 -23.27
CA LEU A 148 15.01 14.50 -22.55
C LEU A 148 14.71 13.72 -21.26
N GLY A 149 13.47 13.24 -21.09
CA GLY A 149 13.02 12.54 -19.90
C GLY A 149 11.56 12.82 -19.57
N VAL A 150 11.24 12.86 -18.28
CA VAL A 150 9.91 13.14 -17.75
C VAL A 150 9.95 14.50 -17.09
N GLU A 151 9.15 15.45 -17.58
CA GLU A 151 9.02 16.78 -16.98
C GLU A 151 7.84 16.82 -16.00
N LYS A 152 6.72 16.22 -16.37
CA LYS A 152 5.44 16.28 -15.66
C LYS A 152 4.98 14.90 -15.22
N PRO A 153 4.17 14.77 -14.15
CA PRO A 153 3.67 13.46 -13.71
C PRO A 153 2.91 12.69 -14.79
N LYS A 154 2.21 13.38 -15.70
CA LYS A 154 1.49 12.74 -16.82
C LYS A 154 2.40 12.12 -17.88
N ASP A 155 3.67 12.51 -17.95
CA ASP A 155 4.61 11.99 -18.98
C ASP A 155 5.13 10.59 -18.63
N PHE A 156 4.89 10.11 -17.39
CA PHE A 156 5.18 8.74 -17.02
C PHE A 156 4.26 7.75 -17.74
N THR A 157 4.82 6.60 -18.13
CA THR A 157 4.01 5.49 -18.64
C THR A 157 3.08 4.94 -17.56
N TRP A 158 1.91 4.42 -17.97
CA TRP A 158 0.91 3.86 -17.05
C TRP A 158 1.49 2.81 -16.08
N ASN A 159 2.42 1.97 -16.55
CA ASN A 159 3.13 1.00 -15.72
C ASN A 159 3.98 1.67 -14.61
N GLN A 160 4.63 2.80 -14.88
CA GLN A 160 5.38 3.53 -13.87
C GLN A 160 4.45 4.14 -12.81
N LEU A 161 3.32 4.69 -13.25
CA LEU A 161 2.31 5.25 -12.36
C LEU A 161 1.77 4.19 -11.38
N LEU A 162 1.47 2.98 -11.87
CA LEU A 162 1.11 1.84 -11.02
C LEU A 162 2.22 1.48 -10.02
N GLY A 163 3.49 1.58 -10.44
CA GLY A 163 4.63 1.35 -9.56
C GLY A 163 4.70 2.34 -8.39
N PHE A 164 4.27 3.59 -8.57
CA PHE A 164 4.20 4.57 -7.48
C PHE A 164 3.07 4.22 -6.49
N ASP A 165 1.91 3.84 -7.00
CA ASP A 165 0.75 3.44 -6.20
C ASP A 165 0.93 2.09 -5.48
N ALA A 166 1.83 1.24 -5.96
CA ALA A 166 2.22 -0.01 -5.31
C ALA A 166 3.00 0.19 -3.99
N CYS A 167 3.41 1.42 -3.67
CA CYS A 167 4.17 1.71 -2.46
C CYS A 167 3.34 1.51 -1.18
N VAL A 168 3.81 0.61 -0.31
CA VAL A 168 3.19 0.33 1.01
C VAL A 168 3.65 1.27 2.14
N GLN A 169 4.46 2.28 1.81
CA GLN A 169 5.05 3.23 2.76
C GLN A 169 5.76 2.57 3.98
N CYS A 170 6.43 1.44 3.76
CA CYS A 170 7.07 0.67 4.84
C CYS A 170 8.41 1.23 5.33
N GLY A 171 9.00 2.18 4.59
CA GLY A 171 10.28 2.81 4.93
C GLY A 171 11.51 1.93 4.81
N LYS A 172 11.43 0.75 4.16
CA LYS A 172 12.62 -0.06 3.87
C LYS A 172 13.60 0.65 2.93
N CYS A 173 13.07 1.38 1.93
CA CYS A 173 13.90 2.15 1.01
C CYS A 173 14.62 3.31 1.69
N GLU A 174 13.93 4.00 2.60
CA GLU A 174 14.48 5.06 3.45
C GLU A 174 15.61 4.51 4.33
N ALA A 175 15.36 3.42 5.08
CA ALA A 175 16.35 2.83 5.97
C ALA A 175 17.61 2.29 5.26
N ALA A 176 17.48 1.93 3.98
CA ALA A 176 18.59 1.43 3.18
C ALA A 176 19.34 2.52 2.40
N CYS A 177 18.88 3.78 2.44
CA CYS A 177 19.44 4.86 1.63
C CYS A 177 20.62 5.55 2.34
N PRO A 178 21.85 5.50 1.79
CA PRO A 178 23.01 6.18 2.37
C PRO A 178 22.87 7.69 2.43
N ALA A 179 22.27 8.30 1.40
CA ALA A 179 22.05 9.75 1.36
C ALA A 179 21.12 10.22 2.48
N PHE A 180 20.03 9.47 2.71
CA PHE A 180 19.12 9.74 3.83
C PHE A 180 19.83 9.56 5.18
N ALA A 181 20.61 8.48 5.33
CA ALA A 181 21.39 8.22 6.55
C ALA A 181 22.46 9.31 6.81
N ALA A 182 23.01 9.91 5.76
CA ALA A 182 23.95 11.02 5.82
C ALA A 182 23.27 12.39 6.04
N GLY A 183 21.94 12.44 6.16
CA GLY A 183 21.19 13.69 6.36
C GLY A 183 21.06 14.56 5.10
N GLN A 184 21.40 14.05 3.92
CA GLN A 184 21.14 14.76 2.67
C GLN A 184 19.63 14.89 2.43
N PRO A 185 19.16 15.92 1.67
CA PRO A 185 17.74 16.20 1.46
C PRO A 185 17.04 15.17 0.53
N LEU A 186 17.31 13.87 0.69
CA LEU A 186 16.72 12.79 -0.08
C LEU A 186 16.07 11.75 0.84
N ASN A 187 14.77 11.52 0.64
CA ASN A 187 14.05 10.40 1.22
C ASN A 187 13.35 9.65 0.08
N PRO A 188 13.81 8.44 -0.30
CA PRO A 188 13.23 7.72 -1.43
C PRO A 188 11.79 7.29 -1.19
N LYS A 189 11.35 7.12 0.07
CA LYS A 189 9.94 6.85 0.38
C LYS A 189 9.09 8.07 0.04
N LYS A 190 9.51 9.26 0.49
CA LYS A 190 8.81 10.52 0.25
C LYS A 190 8.76 10.84 -1.24
N LEU A 191 9.87 10.69 -1.96
CA LEU A 191 9.95 10.92 -3.41
C LEU A 191 8.89 10.14 -4.20
N ILE A 192 8.70 8.85 -3.87
CA ILE A 192 7.66 8.04 -4.52
C ILE A 192 6.25 8.52 -4.15
N GLN A 193 6.02 8.94 -2.90
CA GLN A 193 4.72 9.49 -2.50
C GLN A 193 4.43 10.85 -3.13
N ASP A 194 5.47 11.65 -3.40
CA ASP A 194 5.30 12.91 -4.11
C ASP A 194 4.84 12.66 -5.53
N MET A 195 5.39 11.66 -6.25
CA MET A 195 4.88 11.29 -7.57
C MET A 195 3.40 10.89 -7.53
N VAL A 196 2.97 10.20 -6.46
CA VAL A 196 1.55 9.85 -6.25
C VAL A 196 0.69 11.10 -6.07
N VAL A 197 1.14 12.06 -5.25
CA VAL A 197 0.44 13.34 -5.04
C VAL A 197 0.40 14.16 -6.33
N GLY A 198 1.50 14.24 -7.08
CA GLY A 198 1.58 14.96 -8.34
C GLY A 198 0.62 14.42 -9.40
N LEU A 199 0.45 13.10 -9.48
CA LEU A 199 -0.51 12.48 -10.38
C LEU A 199 -1.97 12.66 -9.90
N ALA A 200 -2.22 12.52 -8.60
CA ALA A 200 -3.58 12.68 -8.06
C ALA A 200 -4.05 14.16 -8.06
N GLY A 201 -3.11 15.10 -8.02
CA GLY A 201 -3.36 16.49 -7.72
C GLY A 201 -3.47 16.72 -6.21
N GLY A 202 -2.87 17.81 -5.73
CA GLY A 202 -2.98 18.25 -4.34
C GLY A 202 -1.64 18.54 -3.69
N THR A 203 -1.56 18.32 -2.38
CA THR A 203 -0.38 18.61 -1.56
C THR A 203 0.04 17.40 -0.73
N ASP A 204 1.29 17.40 -0.28
CA ASP A 204 1.83 16.38 0.61
C ASP A 204 1.42 16.56 2.07
N ALA A 205 0.54 17.51 2.41
CA ALA A 205 0.11 17.81 3.78
C ALA A 205 -0.46 16.60 4.55
N GLN A 206 -1.01 15.61 3.84
CA GLN A 206 -1.56 14.37 4.43
C GLN A 206 -0.51 13.26 4.58
N PHE A 207 0.74 13.52 4.18
CA PHE A 207 1.81 12.55 4.31
C PHE A 207 2.21 12.39 5.78
N ALA A 208 2.04 11.18 6.31
CA ALA A 208 2.30 10.87 7.72
C ALA A 208 3.54 9.99 7.90
N GLY A 209 4.54 10.15 7.03
CA GLY A 209 5.84 9.49 7.11
C GLY A 209 6.96 10.48 7.44
N SER A 210 8.19 9.99 7.40
CA SER A 210 9.42 10.80 7.48
C SER A 210 9.55 11.74 6.28
N PRO A 211 9.70 13.06 6.46
CA PRO A 211 9.91 14.00 5.36
C PRO A 211 11.31 13.86 4.74
N TYR A 212 11.61 14.74 3.80
CA TYR A 212 13.00 15.02 3.43
C TYR A 212 13.72 15.67 4.62
N PRO A 213 14.97 15.30 4.93
CA PRO A 213 15.75 15.98 5.94
C PRO A 213 15.81 17.49 5.68
N GLY A 214 15.49 18.30 6.68
CA GLY A 214 15.49 19.76 6.59
C GLY A 214 14.27 20.40 5.90
N LYS A 215 13.27 19.62 5.47
CA LYS A 215 12.06 20.15 4.81
C LYS A 215 10.78 19.85 5.58
N VAL A 216 9.83 20.76 5.50
CA VAL A 216 8.53 20.65 6.17
C VAL A 216 7.53 19.98 5.23
N ILE A 217 6.58 19.24 5.80
CA ILE A 217 5.48 18.61 5.06
C ILE A 217 4.39 19.67 4.84
N GLY A 218 3.80 19.70 3.65
CA GLY A 218 2.74 20.62 3.26
C GLY A 218 3.17 21.72 2.28
N GLU A 219 4.48 21.85 2.05
CA GLU A 219 5.06 22.84 1.13
C GLU A 219 5.19 22.29 -0.30
N HIS A 220 5.07 20.97 -0.48
CA HIS A 220 5.17 20.33 -1.80
C HIS A 220 3.78 19.99 -2.33
N GLY A 221 3.48 20.47 -3.53
CA GLY A 221 2.20 20.24 -4.18
C GLY A 221 2.34 20.24 -5.69
N GLY A 222 1.39 19.60 -6.35
CA GLY A 222 1.45 19.45 -7.80
C GLY A 222 0.12 19.00 -8.40
N ASN A 223 0.09 19.01 -9.73
CA ASN A 223 -0.95 18.39 -10.54
C ASN A 223 -0.32 17.69 -11.75
N PRO A 224 -1.07 16.87 -12.51
CA PRO A 224 -0.53 16.08 -13.61
C PRO A 224 0.19 16.86 -14.70
N HIS A 225 -0.07 18.16 -14.81
CA HIS A 225 0.43 19.03 -15.87
C HIS A 225 1.53 20.00 -15.40
N GLN A 226 1.80 20.06 -14.09
CA GLN A 226 2.86 20.89 -13.54
C GLN A 226 4.22 20.18 -13.60
N PRO A 227 5.32 20.94 -13.75
CA PRO A 227 6.66 20.38 -13.64
C PRO A 227 6.86 19.69 -12.30
N ILE A 228 7.53 18.53 -12.34
CA ILE A 228 7.88 17.77 -11.13
C ILE A 228 8.89 18.56 -10.27
N VAL A 229 9.86 19.19 -10.93
CA VAL A 229 10.95 19.94 -10.27
C VAL A 229 10.50 21.36 -9.96
N ASN A 230 10.90 21.88 -8.80
CA ASN A 230 10.56 23.23 -8.29
C ASN A 230 9.06 23.44 -8.01
N GLY A 231 8.35 22.35 -7.69
CA GLY A 231 6.98 22.40 -7.18
C GLY A 231 6.67 21.17 -6.34
N LEU A 232 6.68 20.00 -6.98
CA LEU A 232 6.42 18.73 -6.32
C LEU A 232 7.64 18.19 -5.57
N VAL A 233 8.83 18.41 -6.14
CA VAL A 233 10.13 18.00 -5.58
C VAL A 233 11.16 19.07 -5.90
N ASP A 234 12.02 19.42 -4.95
CA ASP A 234 13.11 20.35 -5.20
C ASP A 234 14.25 19.70 -5.99
N ALA A 235 14.96 20.48 -6.81
CA ALA A 235 16.08 19.99 -7.60
C ALA A 235 17.17 19.34 -6.74
N GLU A 236 17.51 19.93 -5.59
CA GLU A 236 18.52 19.41 -4.65
C GLU A 236 18.20 18.00 -4.12
N THR A 237 16.91 17.67 -3.98
CA THR A 237 16.46 16.34 -3.56
C THR A 237 16.85 15.31 -4.62
N LEU A 238 16.66 15.63 -5.90
CA LEU A 238 17.01 14.76 -7.01
C LEU A 238 18.54 14.62 -7.16
N TRP A 239 19.27 15.73 -7.05
CA TRP A 239 20.74 15.75 -7.15
C TRP A 239 21.44 15.06 -5.98
N SER A 240 20.78 14.89 -4.84
CA SER A 240 21.28 14.10 -3.72
C SER A 240 21.27 12.58 -4.00
N CYS A 241 20.62 12.13 -5.07
CA CYS A 241 20.59 10.71 -5.43
C CYS A 241 21.90 10.27 -6.10
N THR A 242 22.71 9.50 -5.38
CA THR A 242 23.99 8.96 -5.88
C THR A 242 23.86 7.68 -6.70
N THR A 243 22.64 7.22 -7.00
CA THR A 243 22.36 5.97 -7.74
C THR A 243 23.03 4.71 -7.16
N CYS A 244 23.31 4.70 -5.85
CA CYS A 244 23.96 3.59 -5.12
C CYS A 244 23.21 2.25 -5.16
N ARG A 245 21.95 2.23 -5.62
CA ARG A 245 21.12 1.02 -5.85
C ARG A 245 20.89 0.07 -4.65
N PRO A 246 20.96 0.48 -3.35
CA PRO A 246 20.76 -0.42 -2.21
C PRO A 246 19.35 -1.04 -2.20
N VAL A 247 18.34 -0.26 -2.60
CA VAL A 247 16.94 -0.71 -2.71
C VAL A 247 16.78 -1.82 -3.75
N SER A 248 17.58 -1.82 -4.81
CA SER A 248 17.52 -2.85 -5.86
C SER A 248 18.36 -4.10 -5.56
N ARG A 249 19.38 -3.97 -4.69
CA ARG A 249 20.29 -5.06 -4.31
C ARG A 249 19.75 -5.93 -3.17
N ASN A 250 19.02 -5.34 -2.21
CA ASN A 250 18.41 -6.08 -1.08
C ASN A 250 17.20 -6.98 -1.45
N ALA A 251 16.92 -7.16 -2.75
CA ALA A 251 15.90 -8.08 -3.25
C ALA A 251 16.51 -9.35 -3.90
N ARG A 252 17.84 -9.51 -3.79
CA ARG A 252 18.54 -10.77 -4.04
C ARG A 252 19.02 -11.33 -2.71
#